data_AF-A0A317PF93-F1
#
_entry.id   AF-A0A317PF93-F1
#
_cell.length_a   1.000
_cell.length_b   1.000
_cell.length_c   1.000
_cell.angle_alpha   90.00
_cell.angle_beta   90.00
_cell.angle_gamma   90.00
#
_symmetry.space_group_name_H-M   'P 1'
#
loop_
_entity.id
_entity.type
_entity.pdbx_description
1 polymer ?
#
loop_
_entity_poly.entity_id
_entity_poly.type
_entity_poly.pdbx_seq_one_letter_code
_entity_poly.pdbx_strand_id
1 'polypeptide(L)'
;MTNNDDLALKLEKAAEKATPGPWYVHDKPCEDGNYGIDTSDKEFLAEAVVWWGFSRQSIWREEDAKYIAVANPAAVLSLLAERKADKAENASLRQRVAELGRQLIAPLPIGELIQRLSDQTGEDWSEKYLEDRTVSVKPGEVLVTVSGFTGCGKSAIAGEIEIAMRAIGVPVTWSNGDAEKRTTGADWLTAIEMYKPAVRIVEINVPRAGIKLELGQ
;
A
#
# COMPACT_ATOMS: atom_id res chain seq x y z
N MET A 1 19.43 -0.33 14.87
CA MET A 1 19.17 -0.21 16.32
C MET A 1 19.14 1.26 16.65
N THR A 2 18.07 1.74 17.27
CA THR A 2 18.02 3.10 17.82
C THR A 2 18.84 3.17 19.11
N ASN A 3 19.23 4.36 19.58
CA ASN A 3 19.86 4.53 20.91
C ASN A 3 19.03 3.89 22.04
N ASN A 4 17.70 3.82 21.87
CA ASN A 4 16.79 3.21 22.84
C ASN A 4 16.74 1.67 22.80
N ASP A 5 17.35 1.03 21.81
CA ASP A 5 17.44 -0.44 21.74
C ASP A 5 18.69 -0.94 22.49
N ASP A 6 19.81 -0.22 22.38
CA ASP A 6 21.02 -0.50 23.14
C ASP A 6 20.80 -0.27 24.64
N LEU A 7 20.11 0.81 25.01
CA LEU A 7 19.72 1.06 26.40
C LEU A 7 18.83 -0.06 26.95
N ALA A 8 17.85 -0.52 26.18
CA ALA A 8 16.96 -1.60 26.60
C ALA A 8 17.69 -2.92 26.82
N LEU A 9 18.65 -3.25 25.94
CA LEU A 9 19.49 -4.44 26.09
C LEU A 9 20.38 -4.36 27.35
N LYS A 10 20.94 -3.17 27.62
CA LYS A 10 21.73 -2.93 28.84
C LYS A 10 20.87 -3.07 30.09
N LEU A 11 19.67 -2.49 30.09
CA LEU A 11 18.71 -2.58 31.20
C LEU A 11 18.26 -4.02 31.44
N GLU A 12 17.93 -4.76 30.39
CA GLU A 12 17.54 -6.18 30.48
C GLU A 12 18.63 -7.00 31.16
N LYS A 13 19.87 -6.92 30.66
CA LYS A 13 21.02 -7.65 31.23
C LYS A 13 21.34 -7.26 32.67
N ALA A 14 21.13 -5.99 33.03
CA ALA A 14 21.33 -5.52 34.39
C ALA A 14 20.23 -6.05 35.32
N ALA A 15 18.97 -5.97 34.89
CA ALA A 15 17.81 -6.41 35.66
C ALA A 15 17.80 -7.94 35.88
N GLU A 16 18.18 -8.74 34.88
CA GLU A 16 18.28 -10.21 35.01
C GLU A 16 19.29 -10.66 36.09
N LYS A 17 20.29 -9.84 36.40
CA LYS A 17 21.35 -10.15 37.37
C LYS A 17 21.14 -9.50 38.74
N ALA A 18 20.28 -8.50 38.80
CA ALA A 18 19.98 -7.77 40.03
C ALA A 18 19.01 -8.55 40.91
N THR A 19 18.94 -8.19 42.19
CA THR A 19 17.97 -8.77 43.13
C THR A 19 16.55 -8.53 42.61
N PRO A 20 15.74 -9.57 42.36
CA PRO A 20 14.38 -9.39 41.87
C PRO A 20 13.53 -8.54 42.83
N GLY A 21 12.53 -7.85 42.28
CA GLY A 21 11.49 -7.20 43.08
C GLY A 21 10.48 -8.20 43.66
N PRO A 22 9.51 -7.75 44.47
CA PRO A 22 9.26 -6.35 44.82
C PRO A 22 10.32 -5.77 45.76
N TRP A 23 10.54 -4.47 45.64
CA TRP A 23 11.41 -3.69 46.52
C TRP A 23 10.56 -2.71 47.33
N TYR A 24 10.98 -2.46 48.57
CA TYR A 24 10.25 -1.63 49.52
C TYR A 24 11.17 -0.55 50.06
N VAL A 25 10.66 0.67 50.19
CA VAL A 25 11.37 1.74 50.88
C VAL A 25 11.22 1.51 52.38
N HIS A 26 12.30 1.68 53.13
CA HIS A 26 12.25 1.57 54.58
C HIS A 26 11.25 2.59 55.18
N ASP A 27 10.40 2.14 56.12
CA ASP A 27 9.30 2.93 56.69
C ASP A 27 9.76 4.18 57.45
N LYS A 28 10.98 4.15 57.99
CA LYS A 28 11.59 5.28 58.70
C LYS A 28 12.96 5.61 58.12
N PRO A 29 13.31 6.90 57.93
CA PRO A 29 14.67 7.26 57.59
C PRO A 29 15.62 6.93 58.75
N CYS A 30 16.92 6.85 58.48
CA CYS A 30 17.94 6.81 59.54
C CYS A 30 17.91 8.09 60.39
N GLU A 31 18.61 8.08 61.52
CA GLU A 31 18.77 9.26 62.39
C GLU A 31 19.30 10.49 61.62
N ASP A 32 20.03 10.26 60.53
CA ASP A 32 20.57 11.31 59.65
C ASP A 32 19.63 11.72 58.49
N GLY A 33 18.44 11.12 58.39
CA GLY A 33 17.42 11.48 57.39
C GLY A 33 17.48 10.72 56.06
N ASN A 34 18.29 9.67 55.93
CA ASN A 34 18.45 8.91 54.68
C ASN A 34 17.57 7.66 54.63
N TYR A 35 17.26 7.22 53.42
CA TYR A 35 16.35 6.12 53.09
C TYR A 35 17.11 4.90 52.54
N GLY A 36 16.54 3.71 52.81
CA GLY A 36 17.00 2.42 52.34
C GLY A 36 15.96 1.72 51.49
N ILE A 37 16.39 0.66 50.80
CA ILE A 37 15.52 -0.19 49.99
C ILE A 37 15.78 -1.64 50.34
N ASP A 38 14.71 -2.38 50.61
CA ASP A 38 14.76 -3.76 51.05
C ASP A 38 13.90 -4.66 50.17
N THR A 39 14.15 -5.97 50.21
CA THR A 39 13.39 -6.97 49.44
C THR A 39 12.04 -7.35 50.07
N SER A 40 11.75 -6.85 51.28
CA SER A 40 10.48 -7.05 51.97
C SER A 40 10.13 -5.84 52.83
N ASP A 41 8.84 -5.61 52.99
CA ASP A 41 8.22 -4.70 53.95
C ASP A 41 8.38 -5.12 55.43
N LYS A 42 8.98 -6.29 55.70
CA LYS A 42 9.20 -6.81 57.05
C LYS A 42 10.69 -6.71 57.40
N GLU A 43 11.03 -5.70 58.20
CA GLU A 43 12.40 -5.32 58.59
C GLU A 43 13.31 -6.49 59.01
N PHE A 44 12.77 -7.49 59.73
CA PHE A 44 13.56 -8.64 60.22
C PHE A 44 13.71 -9.82 59.26
N LEU A 45 13.03 -9.78 58.10
CA LEU A 45 13.07 -10.82 57.07
C LEU A 45 13.63 -10.31 55.74
N ALA A 46 13.90 -9.01 55.64
CA ALA A 46 14.28 -8.36 54.40
C ALA A 46 15.80 -8.33 54.22
N GLU A 47 16.23 -8.53 52.98
CA GLU A 47 17.61 -8.27 52.58
C GLU A 47 17.71 -6.84 52.05
N ALA A 48 18.76 -6.13 52.46
CA ALA A 48 18.98 -4.77 52.00
C ALA A 48 19.51 -4.74 50.57
N VAL A 49 18.76 -4.10 49.68
CA VAL A 49 19.22 -3.71 48.34
C VAL A 49 20.09 -2.46 48.44
N VAL A 50 19.66 -1.49 49.26
CA VAL A 50 20.45 -0.30 49.62
C VAL A 50 20.35 -0.09 51.13
N TRP A 51 21.47 -0.25 51.83
CA TRP A 51 21.53 -0.13 53.28
C TRP A 51 21.43 1.34 53.74
N TRP A 52 20.64 1.59 54.78
CA TRP A 52 20.36 2.94 55.31
C TRP A 52 21.15 3.35 56.56
N GLY A 53 21.85 2.41 57.21
CA GLY A 53 22.45 2.62 58.55
C GLY A 53 23.75 3.43 58.61
N PHE A 54 24.34 3.86 57.49
CA PHE A 54 25.50 4.78 57.50
C PHE A 54 25.35 5.89 56.45
N SER A 55 25.27 7.13 56.95
CA SER A 55 25.02 8.43 56.30
C SER A 55 25.58 8.73 54.90
N ARG A 56 26.50 7.92 54.35
CA ARG A 56 27.13 8.18 53.03
C ARG A 56 26.81 7.15 51.95
N GLN A 57 26.13 6.05 52.28
CA GLN A 57 25.86 4.94 51.36
C GLN A 57 24.35 4.71 51.10
N SER A 58 23.52 5.66 51.54
CA SER A 58 22.06 5.59 51.49
C SER A 58 21.44 6.69 50.62
N ILE A 59 20.12 6.62 50.43
CA ILE A 59 19.39 7.52 49.51
C ILE A 59 18.93 8.77 50.28
N TRP A 60 19.26 9.95 49.79
CA TRP A 60 19.02 11.20 50.53
C TRP A 60 17.58 11.73 50.46
N ARG A 61 16.79 11.28 49.48
CA ARG A 61 15.41 11.72 49.27
C ARG A 61 14.48 10.54 49.24
N GLU A 62 13.35 10.68 49.91
CA GLU A 62 12.31 9.66 49.94
C GLU A 62 11.78 9.35 48.54
N GLU A 63 11.63 10.38 47.72
CA GLU A 63 11.11 10.27 46.35
C GLU A 63 12.05 9.45 45.46
N ASP A 64 13.36 9.60 45.63
CA ASP A 64 14.36 8.82 44.88
C ASP A 64 14.30 7.34 45.29
N ALA A 65 14.13 7.07 46.59
CA ALA A 65 13.98 5.71 47.10
C ALA A 65 12.68 5.06 46.58
N LYS A 66 11.57 5.80 46.62
CA LYS A 66 10.27 5.35 46.06
C LYS A 66 10.36 5.08 44.57
N TYR A 67 11.03 5.96 43.82
CA TYR A 67 11.24 5.76 42.39
C TYR A 67 12.03 4.47 42.11
N ILE A 68 13.15 4.25 42.80
CA ILE A 68 13.98 3.06 42.62
C ILE A 68 13.22 1.80 43.02
N ALA A 69 12.46 1.82 44.11
CA ALA A 69 11.65 0.69 44.57
C ALA A 69 10.57 0.29 43.54
N VAL A 70 9.90 1.26 42.93
CA VAL A 70 8.94 1.01 41.84
C VAL A 70 9.64 0.55 40.56
N ALA A 71 10.79 1.14 40.23
CA ALA A 71 11.62 0.79 39.08
C ALA A 71 12.54 -0.43 39.32
N ASN A 72 12.11 -1.36 40.18
CA ASN A 72 12.87 -2.56 40.50
C ASN A 72 13.04 -3.47 39.26
N PRO A 73 13.99 -4.43 39.30
CA PRO A 73 14.29 -5.30 38.17
C PRO A 73 13.09 -6.08 37.61
N ALA A 74 12.16 -6.53 38.47
CA ALA A 74 10.98 -7.25 38.02
C ALA A 74 10.04 -6.34 37.21
N ALA A 75 9.83 -5.10 37.67
CA ALA A 75 9.03 -4.11 36.95
C ALA A 75 9.67 -3.73 35.60
N VAL A 76 10.98 -3.50 35.59
CA VAL A 76 11.72 -3.17 34.34
C VAL A 76 11.62 -4.31 33.32
N LEU A 77 11.82 -5.56 33.74
CA LEU A 77 11.71 -6.72 32.85
C LEU A 77 10.30 -6.89 32.29
N SER A 78 9.27 -6.68 33.13
CA SER A 78 7.87 -6.72 32.70
C SER A 78 7.57 -5.67 31.62
N LEU A 79 7.98 -4.42 31.83
CA LEU A 79 7.79 -3.33 30.87
C LEU A 79 8.58 -3.58 29.57
N LEU A 80 9.78 -4.15 29.64
CA LEU A 80 10.55 -4.50 28.46
C LEU A 80 9.92 -5.65 27.68
N ALA A 81 9.30 -6.62 28.34
CA ALA A 81 8.56 -7.70 27.70
C ALA A 81 7.34 -7.16 26.94
N GLU A 82 6.55 -6.29 27.57
CA GLU A 82 5.41 -5.60 26.94
C GLU A 82 5.86 -4.78 25.73
N ARG A 83 6.91 -3.96 25.88
CA ARG A 83 7.49 -3.19 24.77
C ARG A 83 7.93 -4.07 23.60
N LYS A 84 8.49 -5.26 23.87
CA LYS A 84 8.88 -6.22 22.81
C LYS A 84 7.65 -6.78 22.09
N ALA A 85 6.58 -7.11 22.82
CA ALA A 85 5.31 -7.55 22.26
C ALA A 85 4.68 -6.47 21.36
N ASP A 86 4.58 -5.24 21.86
CA ASP A 86 4.03 -4.09 21.11
C ASP A 86 4.81 -3.81 19.82
N LYS A 87 6.15 -3.92 19.87
CA LYS A 87 6.99 -3.75 18.68
C LYS A 87 6.73 -4.85 17.65
N ALA A 88 6.54 -6.09 18.09
CA ALA A 88 6.22 -7.21 17.20
C ALA A 88 4.83 -7.03 16.56
N GLU A 89 3.84 -6.62 17.33
CA GLU A 89 2.49 -6.32 16.82
C GLU A 89 2.51 -5.16 15.81
N ASN A 90 3.19 -4.06 16.15
CA ASN A 90 3.34 -2.93 15.23
C ASN A 90 4.01 -3.31 13.91
N ALA A 91 5.01 -4.21 13.95
CA ALA A 91 5.63 -4.72 12.73
C ALA A 91 4.64 -5.52 11.88
N SER A 92 3.84 -6.38 12.50
CA SER A 92 2.77 -7.15 11.83
C SER A 92 1.70 -6.24 11.22
N LEU A 93 1.22 -5.24 11.97
CA LEU A 93 0.24 -4.28 11.48
C LEU A 93 0.76 -3.48 10.27
N ARG A 94 2.01 -3.02 10.33
CA ARG A 94 2.65 -2.33 9.19
C ARG A 94 2.72 -3.22 7.95
N GLN A 95 3.04 -4.50 8.12
CA GLN A 95 3.03 -5.46 7.02
C GLN A 95 1.63 -5.65 6.45
N ARG A 96 0.61 -5.77 7.31
CA ARG A 96 -0.79 -5.92 6.89
C ARG A 96 -1.29 -4.70 6.13
N VAL A 97 -0.97 -3.50 6.61
CA VAL A 97 -1.31 -2.24 5.93
C VAL A 97 -0.64 -2.17 4.55
N ALA A 98 0.64 -2.55 4.44
CA ALA A 98 1.33 -2.58 3.15
C ALA A 98 0.70 -3.58 2.17
N GLU A 99 0.26 -4.74 2.66
CA GLU A 99 -0.42 -5.74 1.83
C GLU A 99 -1.79 -5.26 1.34
N LEU A 100 -2.61 -4.72 2.24
CA LEU A 100 -3.90 -4.13 1.87
C LEU A 100 -3.74 -2.97 0.90
N GLY A 101 -2.70 -2.15 1.08
CA GLY A 101 -2.35 -1.08 0.13
C GLY A 101 -2.05 -1.62 -1.26
N ARG A 102 -1.32 -2.72 -1.39
CA ARG A 102 -1.08 -3.38 -2.69
C ARG A 102 -2.38 -3.90 -3.33
N GLN A 103 -3.25 -4.50 -2.52
CA GLN A 103 -4.53 -5.04 -3.01
C GLN A 103 -5.47 -3.93 -3.49
N LEU A 104 -5.47 -2.77 -2.83
CA LEU A 104 -6.33 -1.64 -3.22
C LEU A 104 -5.82 -0.89 -4.45
N ILE A 105 -4.51 -0.87 -4.67
CA ILE A 105 -3.86 -0.19 -5.81
C ILE A 105 -3.87 -1.06 -7.08
N ALA A 106 -4.11 -2.37 -6.95
CA ALA A 106 -4.30 -3.22 -8.12
C ALA A 106 -5.57 -2.76 -8.87
N PRO A 107 -5.46 -2.27 -10.13
CA PRO A 107 -6.64 -1.95 -10.91
C PRO A 107 -7.45 -3.23 -11.06
N LEU A 108 -8.65 -3.23 -10.51
CA LEU A 108 -9.58 -4.33 -10.69
C LEU A 108 -9.83 -4.50 -12.19
N PRO A 109 -9.86 -5.75 -12.71
CA PRO A 109 -10.30 -6.00 -14.07
C PRO A 109 -11.64 -5.30 -14.31
N ILE A 110 -11.83 -4.69 -15.48
CA ILE A 110 -13.02 -3.89 -15.76
C ILE A 110 -14.32 -4.68 -15.52
N GLY A 111 -14.31 -5.99 -15.74
CA GLY A 111 -15.43 -6.88 -15.43
C GLY A 111 -15.76 -6.99 -13.94
N GLU A 112 -14.75 -6.99 -13.05
CA GLU A 112 -14.98 -7.04 -11.60
C GLU A 112 -15.48 -5.68 -11.07
N LEU A 113 -15.02 -4.57 -11.65
CA LEU A 113 -15.56 -3.23 -11.36
C LEU A 113 -17.03 -3.11 -11.73
N ILE A 114 -17.39 -3.58 -12.93
CA ILE A 114 -18.78 -3.61 -13.40
C ILE A 114 -19.63 -4.46 -12.46
N GLN A 115 -19.17 -5.66 -12.09
CA GLN A 115 -19.90 -6.53 -11.17
C GLN A 115 -20.14 -5.88 -9.81
N ARG A 116 -19.11 -5.25 -9.22
CA ARG A 116 -19.26 -4.54 -7.94
C ARG A 116 -20.21 -3.35 -8.03
N LEU A 117 -20.19 -2.61 -9.13
CA LEU A 117 -21.13 -1.51 -9.35
C LEU A 117 -22.56 -2.04 -9.48
N SER A 118 -22.75 -3.13 -10.21
CA SER A 118 -24.05 -3.79 -10.31
C SER A 118 -24.56 -4.26 -8.95
N ASP A 119 -23.70 -4.87 -8.13
CA ASP A 119 -24.05 -5.31 -6.78
C ASP A 119 -24.39 -4.14 -5.84
N GLN A 120 -23.69 -3.00 -5.96
CA GLN A 120 -23.91 -1.81 -5.11
C GLN A 120 -25.16 -1.02 -5.47
N THR A 121 -25.49 -0.93 -6.76
CA THR A 121 -26.57 -0.09 -7.28
C THR A 121 -27.85 -0.88 -7.55
N GLY A 122 -27.76 -2.20 -7.68
CA GLY A 122 -28.86 -3.05 -8.13
C GLY A 122 -29.22 -2.90 -9.61
N GLU A 123 -28.44 -2.12 -10.37
CA GLU A 123 -28.61 -1.93 -11.81
C GLU A 123 -27.59 -2.77 -12.58
N ASP A 124 -27.97 -3.31 -13.74
CA ASP A 124 -26.99 -4.01 -14.57
C ASP A 124 -26.12 -2.99 -15.35
N TRP A 125 -24.90 -2.77 -14.86
CA TRP A 125 -23.94 -1.88 -15.51
C TRP A 125 -23.22 -2.51 -16.70
N SER A 126 -23.38 -3.82 -16.93
CA SER A 126 -22.67 -4.52 -18.00
C SER A 126 -23.17 -4.08 -19.38
N GLU A 127 -24.47 -3.96 -19.57
CA GLU A 127 -25.08 -3.46 -20.80
C GLU A 127 -24.67 -2.00 -21.05
N LYS A 128 -24.78 -1.14 -20.04
CA LYS A 128 -24.50 0.30 -20.16
C LYS A 128 -23.04 0.65 -20.52
N TYR A 129 -22.08 -0.16 -20.08
CA TYR A 129 -20.65 0.06 -20.37
C TYR A 129 -20.14 -0.69 -21.61
N LEU A 130 -20.78 -1.80 -21.99
CA LEU A 130 -20.35 -2.63 -23.13
C LEU A 130 -21.09 -2.29 -24.43
N GLU A 131 -22.30 -1.74 -24.38
CA GLU A 131 -23.06 -1.31 -25.57
C GLU A 131 -22.29 -0.29 -26.41
N ASP A 132 -21.57 0.63 -25.77
CA ASP A 132 -20.73 1.64 -26.43
C ASP A 132 -19.47 1.06 -27.11
N ARG A 133 -19.20 -0.25 -26.92
CA ARG A 133 -18.05 -0.97 -27.51
C ARG A 133 -18.44 -2.13 -28.40
N THR A 134 -19.73 -2.49 -28.46
CA THR A 134 -20.21 -3.46 -29.45
C THR A 134 -20.23 -2.84 -30.83
N VAL A 135 -19.22 -3.21 -31.62
CA VAL A 135 -19.09 -2.84 -33.01
C VAL A 135 -20.09 -3.64 -33.84
N SER A 136 -21.18 -3.00 -34.28
CA SER A 136 -22.16 -3.60 -35.19
C SER A 136 -21.86 -3.25 -36.64
N VAL A 137 -21.90 -4.23 -37.54
CA VAL A 137 -21.69 -4.07 -38.99
C VAL A 137 -22.98 -4.45 -39.70
N LYS A 138 -23.51 -3.57 -40.57
CA LYS A 138 -24.74 -3.85 -41.32
C LYS A 138 -24.47 -4.86 -42.45
N PRO A 139 -25.49 -5.63 -42.90
CA PRO A 139 -25.34 -6.47 -44.07
C PRO A 139 -24.89 -5.68 -45.30
N GLY A 140 -23.76 -6.04 -45.89
CA GLY A 140 -23.15 -5.35 -47.04
C GLY A 140 -22.22 -4.19 -46.67
N GLU A 141 -22.07 -3.88 -45.38
CA GLU A 141 -21.09 -2.92 -44.86
C GLU A 141 -19.77 -3.64 -44.55
N VAL A 142 -18.66 -3.01 -44.90
CA VAL A 142 -17.33 -3.46 -44.48
C VAL A 142 -16.79 -2.41 -43.52
N LEU A 143 -16.68 -2.79 -42.25
CA LEU A 143 -16.13 -1.91 -41.23
C LEU A 143 -14.63 -2.14 -41.08
N VAL A 144 -13.86 -1.07 -41.20
CA VAL A 144 -12.42 -1.06 -40.98
C VAL A 144 -12.11 -0.34 -39.66
N THR A 145 -11.62 -1.08 -38.67
CA THR A 145 -11.17 -0.51 -37.39
C THR A 145 -9.65 -0.35 -37.41
N VAL A 146 -9.17 0.89 -37.38
CA VAL A 146 -7.74 1.22 -37.30
C VAL A 146 -7.39 1.56 -35.86
N SER A 147 -6.60 0.71 -35.20
CA SER A 147 -6.14 0.91 -33.82
C SER A 147 -4.62 0.98 -33.74
N GLY A 148 -4.12 1.74 -32.77
CA GLY A 148 -2.69 1.91 -32.53
C GLY A 148 -2.43 2.99 -31.47
N PHE A 149 -1.21 3.02 -30.93
CA PHE A 149 -0.81 4.03 -29.95
C PHE A 149 -0.83 5.44 -30.54
N THR A 150 -1.06 6.45 -29.71
CA THR A 150 -1.01 7.86 -30.14
C THR A 150 0.35 8.17 -30.78
N GLY A 151 0.35 8.78 -31.97
CA GLY A 151 1.57 9.12 -32.72
C GLY A 151 2.14 8.00 -33.59
N CYS A 152 1.48 6.85 -33.73
CA CYS A 152 1.98 5.75 -34.58
C CYS A 152 1.61 5.87 -36.08
N GLY A 153 1.08 7.01 -36.52
CA GLY A 153 0.62 7.19 -37.90
C GLY A 153 -0.77 6.59 -38.23
N LYS A 154 -1.56 6.16 -37.24
CA LYS A 154 -2.90 5.54 -37.43
C LYS A 154 -3.81 6.36 -38.37
N SER A 155 -3.83 7.68 -38.20
CA SER A 155 -4.69 8.59 -38.93
C SER A 155 -4.24 8.77 -40.39
N ALA A 156 -2.94 8.64 -40.65
CA ALA A 156 -2.40 8.68 -42.01
C ALA A 156 -2.82 7.42 -42.79
N ILE A 157 -2.74 6.25 -42.15
CA ILE A 157 -3.25 5.00 -42.74
C ILE A 157 -4.77 5.07 -42.98
N ALA A 158 -5.54 5.57 -42.01
CA ALA A 158 -6.99 5.76 -42.18
C ALA A 158 -7.31 6.72 -43.34
N GLY A 159 -6.54 7.79 -43.49
CA GLY A 159 -6.65 8.72 -44.61
C GLY A 159 -6.37 8.09 -45.97
N GLU A 160 -5.31 7.29 -46.10
CA GLU A 160 -4.99 6.58 -47.35
C GLU A 160 -6.05 5.54 -47.71
N ILE A 161 -6.61 4.84 -46.73
CA ILE A 161 -7.74 3.92 -46.96
C ILE A 161 -8.93 4.69 -47.52
N GLU A 162 -9.29 5.84 -46.94
CA GLU A 162 -10.38 6.68 -47.44
C GLU A 162 -10.15 7.10 -48.90
N ILE A 163 -8.94 7.59 -49.22
CA ILE A 163 -8.57 8.05 -50.56
C ILE A 163 -8.62 6.89 -51.56
N ALA A 164 -8.01 5.76 -51.24
CA ALA A 164 -7.96 4.58 -52.10
C ALA A 164 -9.37 4.03 -52.39
N MET A 165 -10.23 3.94 -51.37
CA MET A 165 -11.60 3.47 -51.53
C MET A 165 -12.44 4.43 -52.38
N ARG A 166 -12.32 5.75 -52.18
CA ARG A 166 -12.99 6.74 -53.05
C ARG A 166 -12.50 6.65 -54.49
N ALA A 167 -11.21 6.40 -54.71
CA ALA A 167 -10.63 6.28 -56.05
C ALA A 167 -11.19 5.08 -56.84
N ILE A 168 -11.51 3.97 -56.16
CA ILE A 168 -12.16 2.80 -56.77
C ILE A 168 -13.70 2.89 -56.79
N GLY A 169 -14.27 4.02 -56.40
CA GLY A 169 -15.71 4.28 -56.43
C GLY A 169 -16.51 3.67 -55.27
N VAL A 170 -15.85 3.21 -54.20
CA VAL A 170 -16.52 2.69 -53.00
C VAL A 170 -16.93 3.87 -52.09
N PRO A 171 -18.20 3.96 -51.66
CA PRO A 171 -18.63 4.98 -50.71
C PRO A 171 -18.00 4.73 -49.34
N VAL A 172 -17.32 5.74 -48.77
CA VAL A 172 -16.68 5.67 -47.45
C VAL A 172 -17.19 6.77 -46.54
N THR A 173 -17.46 6.39 -45.28
CA THR A 173 -17.79 7.32 -44.19
C THR A 173 -16.77 7.16 -43.07
N TRP A 174 -16.01 8.22 -42.79
CA TRP A 174 -15.09 8.27 -41.65
C TRP A 174 -15.63 9.20 -40.57
N SER A 175 -16.20 8.62 -39.51
CA SER A 175 -16.65 9.37 -38.33
C SER A 175 -15.47 10.02 -37.60
N ASN A 176 -15.60 11.32 -37.32
CA ASN A 176 -14.60 12.15 -36.62
C ASN A 176 -13.27 12.41 -37.38
N GLY A 177 -13.17 12.01 -38.65
CA GLY A 177 -11.97 12.24 -39.47
C GLY A 177 -11.61 13.72 -39.61
N ASP A 178 -12.59 14.59 -39.87
CA ASP A 178 -12.40 16.02 -40.09
C ASP A 178 -11.80 16.77 -38.89
N ALA A 179 -12.05 16.30 -37.67
CA ALA A 179 -11.42 16.83 -36.46
C ALA A 179 -9.92 16.51 -36.46
N GLU A 180 -9.53 15.27 -36.76
CA GLU A 180 -8.12 14.88 -36.85
C GLU A 180 -7.40 15.55 -38.04
N LYS A 181 -8.08 15.73 -39.19
CA LYS A 181 -7.53 16.43 -40.37
C LYS A 181 -7.19 17.90 -40.05
N ARG A 182 -8.06 18.59 -39.30
CA ARG A 182 -7.87 20.02 -38.94
C ARG A 182 -6.84 20.23 -37.84
N THR A 183 -6.71 19.31 -36.88
CA THR A 183 -5.74 19.45 -35.77
C THR A 183 -4.31 19.19 -36.20
N THR A 184 -4.09 18.31 -37.18
CA THR A 184 -2.74 17.90 -37.60
C THR A 184 -2.20 18.65 -38.82
N GLY A 185 -3.06 19.32 -39.62
CA GLY A 185 -2.64 20.07 -40.82
C GLY A 185 -1.84 19.23 -41.82
N ALA A 186 -1.94 17.89 -41.74
CA ALA A 186 -0.97 16.98 -42.27
C ALA A 186 -1.27 16.60 -43.72
N ASP A 187 -0.26 16.72 -44.58
CA ASP A 187 -0.13 15.93 -45.78
C ASP A 187 0.14 14.47 -45.38
N TRP A 188 -0.76 13.55 -45.75
CA TRP A 188 -0.72 12.15 -45.31
C TRP A 188 0.52 11.41 -45.80
N LEU A 189 1.05 11.80 -46.97
CA LEU A 189 2.29 11.26 -47.52
C LEU A 189 3.48 11.57 -46.59
N THR A 190 3.60 12.84 -46.18
CA THR A 190 4.62 13.30 -45.23
C THR A 190 4.50 12.58 -43.88
N ALA A 191 3.26 12.34 -43.40
CA ALA A 191 3.04 11.62 -42.15
C ALA A 191 3.42 10.13 -42.24
N ILE A 192 3.18 9.46 -43.37
CA ILE A 192 3.57 8.07 -43.59
C ILE A 192 5.09 7.94 -43.65
N GLU A 193 5.77 8.87 -44.34
CA GLU A 193 7.23 8.88 -44.40
C GLU A 193 7.88 9.13 -43.03
N MET A 194 7.29 10.01 -42.22
CA MET A 194 7.78 10.33 -40.89
C MET A 194 7.59 9.17 -39.90
N TYR A 195 6.41 8.54 -39.90
CA TYR A 195 6.06 7.52 -38.90
C TYR A 195 6.36 6.07 -39.33
N LYS A 196 6.59 5.82 -40.62
CA LYS A 196 6.86 4.49 -41.21
C LYS A 196 6.00 3.37 -40.61
N PRO A 197 4.66 3.51 -40.64
CA PRO A 197 3.76 2.54 -40.02
C PRO A 197 3.84 1.18 -40.73
N ALA A 198 3.74 0.08 -39.96
CA ALA A 198 3.57 -1.27 -40.49
C ALA A 198 2.12 -1.71 -40.34
N VAL A 199 1.51 -2.19 -41.43
CA VAL A 199 0.10 -2.61 -41.45
C VAL A 199 0.02 -4.13 -41.61
N ARG A 200 -0.69 -4.79 -40.70
CA ARG A 200 -1.03 -6.21 -40.79
C ARG A 200 -2.53 -6.34 -41.00
N ILE A 201 -2.93 -6.91 -42.14
CA ILE A 201 -4.33 -7.15 -42.47
C ILE A 201 -4.65 -8.61 -42.11
N VAL A 202 -5.72 -8.80 -41.33
CA VAL A 202 -6.27 -10.11 -41.00
C VAL A 202 -7.73 -10.12 -41.42
N GLU A 203 -8.12 -11.08 -42.26
CA GLU A 203 -9.51 -11.29 -42.61
C GLU A 203 -10.20 -12.14 -41.53
N ILE A 204 -11.29 -11.63 -40.97
CA ILE A 204 -12.12 -12.35 -40.00
C ILE A 204 -13.55 -12.39 -40.55
N ASN A 205 -14.09 -13.58 -40.77
CA ASN A 205 -15.47 -13.74 -41.20
C ASN A 205 -16.42 -13.54 -40.02
N VAL A 206 -17.43 -12.69 -40.18
CA VAL A 206 -18.49 -12.49 -39.20
C VAL A 206 -19.71 -13.32 -39.64
N PRO A 207 -20.06 -14.42 -38.93
CA PRO A 207 -21.32 -15.14 -39.09
C PRO A 207 -22.50 -14.19 -38.96
N ARG A 208 -23.56 -14.45 -39.73
CA ARG A 208 -24.81 -13.66 -39.69
C ARG A 208 -25.54 -13.72 -38.33
N ALA A 209 -25.14 -14.63 -37.45
CA ALA A 209 -25.54 -14.65 -36.04
C ALA A 209 -24.40 -14.03 -35.23
N GLY A 210 -24.67 -12.89 -34.58
CA GLY A 210 -23.70 -11.91 -34.09
C GLY A 210 -22.47 -12.48 -33.38
N ILE A 211 -21.31 -11.86 -33.62
CA ILE A 211 -20.05 -12.17 -32.95
C ILE A 211 -19.76 -11.17 -31.84
N LYS A 212 -19.36 -11.72 -30.68
CA LYS A 212 -18.50 -11.07 -29.69
C LYS A 212 -17.07 -11.04 -30.24
N LEU A 213 -16.57 -9.86 -30.60
CA LEU A 213 -15.16 -9.66 -30.94
C LEU A 213 -14.35 -9.57 -29.63
N GLU A 214 -13.63 -10.63 -29.28
CA GLU A 214 -12.53 -10.54 -28.32
C GLU A 214 -11.28 -10.10 -29.09
N LEU A 215 -10.89 -8.83 -28.92
CA LEU A 215 -9.61 -8.34 -29.39
C LEU A 215 -8.51 -8.91 -28.48
N GLY A 216 -7.68 -9.78 -29.05
CA GLY A 216 -6.63 -10.51 -28.35
C GLY A 216 -5.57 -9.61 -27.70
N GLN A 217 -4.98 -10.17 -26.64
CA GLN A 217 -3.92 -9.62 -25.76
C GLN A 217 -2.68 -9.11 -26.49
#